data_AF-A0A9P5MN57-F1
#
_entry.id   AF-A0A9P5MN57-F1
#
_cell.length_a   1.000
_cell.length_b   1.000
_cell.length_c   1.000
_cell.angle_alpha   90.00
_cell.angle_beta   90.00
_cell.angle_gamma   90.00
#
_symmetry.space_group_name_H-M   'P 1'
#
loop_
_entity.id
_entity.type
_entity.pdbx_description
1 polymer ?
#
loop_
_entity_poly.entity_id
_entity_poly.type
_entity_poly.pdbx_seq_one_letter_code
_entity_poly.pdbx_strand_id
1 'polypeptide(L)'
;MSHTQATVSSPSNFQLIINNALDKYKKRTKNDLLTHPLAVQLQSCNSTSAILAVLQQQVEELDQSRSSDERWSRWLDPTVNILNALSSTVAAGVGLVFSPASVIFAGVGVLLSAAKDARATQDTLIDIFERIEMFFRRLEIYTEVPPTVEMTDIIIQIMVEVLSILGIATKEVKRGRIKKYIKKLIGRTEMEDALKRLDKLTQEEARMAAAEILKATRTADKRVEGVADTVVAIDNRVAGVDDRVVSVDDKVMVVDNKIMEVIADGKQVKVSMQQTANDVNEVKASVQRTANDVDDVKRNQLRENIHKWLSPPDPSTNHNIACGTHHKKTATWFFEGSIFQDWKSAGSLLWIHGKRLLSPFSNLTPLIASRIVAGSGKSVICSTVIQDIEAMCKAGNTSMAYFYFDFRDANKQGLRDLVLSLLNQLSACSVPRWDILSELYLAHDKGENQPSDSILADCLKEMLTLPDQSPTYLIIDALDESSNTSGIPSPRETVLQLLKELVDLSLPNLIYVSPAAPKSIYESSSNL
;
A
#
# COMPACT_ATOMS: atom_id res chain seq x y z
N MET A 1 74.99 36.79 -35.53
CA MET A 1 75.36 38.12 -36.09
C MET A 1 74.30 39.10 -35.59
N SER A 2 74.57 39.77 -34.47
CA SER A 2 74.91 41.21 -34.41
C SER A 2 73.73 42.07 -34.87
N HIS A 3 73.05 42.84 -34.03
CA HIS A 3 73.63 43.87 -33.17
C HIS A 3 72.82 44.09 -31.89
N THR A 4 73.48 43.96 -30.74
CA THR A 4 73.08 44.60 -29.48
C THR A 4 73.31 46.10 -29.65
N GLN A 5 72.26 46.85 -30.01
CA GLN A 5 72.29 48.30 -29.91
C GLN A 5 72.22 48.64 -28.42
N ALA A 6 73.36 49.06 -27.87
CA ALA A 6 73.41 49.70 -26.57
C ALA A 6 72.50 50.94 -26.63
N THR A 7 71.32 50.85 -26.01
CA THR A 7 70.47 52.00 -25.75
C THR A 7 71.18 52.86 -24.72
N VAL A 8 71.93 53.84 -25.24
CA VAL A 8 72.33 55.03 -24.51
C VAL A 8 71.03 55.64 -23.97
N SER A 9 70.79 55.46 -22.68
CA SER A 9 69.58 55.92 -22.00
C SER A 9 69.50 57.44 -22.09
N SER A 10 68.57 57.96 -22.91
CA SER A 10 68.08 59.32 -22.75
C SER A 10 67.61 59.47 -21.30
N PRO A 11 67.98 60.56 -20.59
CA PRO A 11 67.53 60.75 -19.21
C PRO A 11 66.00 60.70 -19.19
N SER A 12 65.40 59.95 -18.25
CA SER A 12 63.94 59.92 -18.11
C SER A 12 63.40 61.36 -18.00
N ASN A 13 62.16 61.63 -18.46
CA ASN A 13 61.58 62.98 -18.36
C ASN A 13 61.71 63.53 -16.92
N PHE A 14 61.56 62.65 -15.94
CA PHE A 14 61.80 62.92 -14.53
C PHE A 14 63.25 63.35 -14.21
N GLN A 15 64.24 62.66 -14.75
CA GLN A 15 65.66 63.02 -14.62
C GLN A 15 65.94 64.43 -15.19
N LEU A 16 65.34 64.78 -16.33
CA LEU A 16 65.45 66.11 -16.92
C LEU A 16 64.82 67.19 -16.05
N ILE A 17 63.63 66.94 -15.49
CA ILE A 17 62.93 67.88 -14.62
C ILE A 17 63.78 68.18 -13.38
N ILE A 18 64.33 67.16 -12.73
CA ILE A 18 65.14 67.35 -11.51
C ILE A 18 66.47 68.06 -11.82
N ASN A 19 67.14 67.70 -12.92
CA ASN A 19 68.37 68.37 -13.35
C ASN A 19 68.14 69.87 -13.63
N ASN A 20 67.03 70.22 -14.28
CA ASN A 20 66.66 71.61 -14.52
C ASN A 20 66.40 72.38 -13.21
N ALA A 21 65.80 71.72 -12.22
CA ALA A 21 65.57 72.30 -10.89
C ALA A 21 66.90 72.60 -10.17
N LEU A 22 67.85 71.67 -10.23
CA LEU A 22 69.20 71.81 -9.66
C LEU A 22 69.98 72.98 -10.30
N ASP A 23 69.96 73.11 -11.63
CA ASP A 23 70.61 74.23 -12.32
C ASP A 23 69.99 75.59 -11.95
N LYS A 24 68.65 75.64 -11.83
CA LYS A 24 67.94 76.83 -11.36
C LYS A 24 68.31 77.19 -9.93
N TYR A 25 68.44 76.20 -9.04
CA TYR A 25 68.92 76.41 -7.68
C TYR A 25 70.34 77.02 -7.69
N LYS A 26 71.27 76.42 -8.44
CA LYS A 26 72.67 76.89 -8.56
C LYS A 26 72.77 78.33 -9.05
N LYS A 27 72.03 78.68 -10.10
CA LYS A 27 71.98 80.06 -10.62
C LYS A 27 71.52 81.08 -9.59
N ARG A 28 70.56 80.70 -8.72
CA ARG A 28 69.94 81.56 -7.71
C ARG A 28 70.80 81.78 -6.47
N THR A 29 71.35 80.71 -5.91
CA THR A 29 72.09 80.74 -4.64
C THR A 29 73.59 80.98 -4.84
N LYS A 30 74.06 80.86 -6.10
CA LYS A 30 75.48 80.75 -6.48
C LYS A 30 76.19 79.57 -5.81
N ASN A 31 75.43 78.64 -5.23
CA ASN A 31 75.93 77.39 -4.67
C ASN A 31 75.49 76.25 -5.56
N ASP A 32 76.44 75.46 -6.04
CA ASP A 32 76.13 74.19 -6.67
C ASP A 32 75.91 73.13 -5.60
N LEU A 33 74.65 72.73 -5.41
CA LEU A 33 74.25 71.79 -4.36
C LEU A 33 75.04 70.50 -4.43
N LEU A 34 75.23 69.92 -5.61
CA LEU A 34 75.87 68.62 -5.76
C LEU A 34 77.36 68.63 -5.38
N THR A 35 77.99 69.81 -5.40
CA THR A 35 79.41 69.99 -5.06
C THR A 35 79.63 70.57 -3.66
N HIS A 36 78.56 70.93 -2.96
CA HIS A 36 78.65 71.49 -1.61
C HIS A 36 79.14 70.42 -0.62
N PRO A 37 80.06 70.71 0.32
CA PRO A 37 80.58 69.71 1.26
C PRO A 37 79.49 68.92 2.00
N LEU A 38 78.43 69.59 2.45
CA LEU A 38 77.27 68.94 3.08
C LEU A 38 76.51 67.99 2.15
N ALA A 39 76.44 68.29 0.85
CA ALA A 39 75.76 67.40 -0.09
C ALA A 39 76.59 66.16 -0.40
N VAL A 40 77.91 66.30 -0.51
CA VAL A 40 78.84 65.17 -0.64
C VAL A 40 78.76 64.28 0.59
N GLN A 41 78.68 64.88 1.78
CA GLN A 41 78.49 64.15 3.05
C GLN A 41 77.13 63.43 3.08
N LEU A 42 76.03 64.10 2.72
CA LEU A 42 74.69 63.51 2.69
C LEU A 42 74.54 62.42 1.61
N GLN A 43 75.22 62.54 0.46
CA GLN A 43 75.29 61.49 -0.56
C GLN A 43 76.05 60.24 -0.09
N SER A 44 76.99 60.41 0.84
CA SER A 44 77.72 59.29 1.44
C SER A 44 76.97 58.60 2.58
N CYS A 45 75.88 59.20 3.09
CA CYS A 45 75.04 58.60 4.11
C CYS A 45 74.26 57.40 3.53
N ASN A 46 74.37 56.25 4.18
CA ASN A 46 73.74 55.00 3.74
C ASN A 46 72.48 54.60 4.54
N SER A 47 72.00 55.46 5.43
CA SER A 47 70.78 55.23 6.21
C SER A 47 70.06 56.54 6.54
N THR A 48 68.76 56.46 6.82
CA THR A 48 67.98 57.60 7.32
C THR A 48 68.59 58.18 8.59
N SER A 49 69.08 57.33 9.51
CA SER A 49 69.72 57.77 10.75
C SER A 49 71.02 58.55 10.51
N ALA A 50 71.82 58.15 9.52
CA ALA A 50 73.04 58.87 9.14
C ALA A 50 72.72 60.23 8.51
N ILE A 51 71.64 60.32 7.71
CA ILE A 51 71.15 61.60 7.16
C ILE A 51 70.68 62.52 8.29
N LEU A 52 69.89 62.00 9.23
CA LEU A 52 69.39 62.76 10.38
C LEU A 52 70.53 63.30 11.24
N ALA A 53 71.54 62.48 11.55
CA ALA A 53 72.69 62.90 12.33
C ALA A 53 73.42 64.11 11.70
N VAL A 54 73.61 64.10 10.38
CA VAL A 54 74.27 65.22 9.66
C VAL A 54 73.41 66.50 9.72
N LEU A 55 72.10 66.39 9.53
CA LEU A 55 71.20 67.55 9.57
C LEU A 55 70.99 68.09 10.99
N GLN A 56 70.85 67.22 11.99
CA GLN A 56 70.75 67.59 13.40
C GLN A 56 72.01 68.32 13.87
N GLN A 57 73.20 67.85 13.46
CA GLN A 57 74.46 68.58 13.72
C GLN A 57 74.42 70.01 13.16
N GLN A 58 73.86 70.21 11.95
CA GLN A 58 73.74 71.56 11.37
C GLN A 58 72.75 72.45 12.13
N VAL A 59 71.72 71.87 12.75
CA VAL A 59 70.79 72.59 13.64
C VAL A 59 71.47 72.94 14.96
N GLU A 60 72.22 72.03 15.57
CA GLU A 60 72.96 72.26 16.82
C GLU A 60 74.00 73.39 16.68
N GLU A 61 74.75 73.40 15.57
CA GLU A 61 75.69 74.49 15.26
C GLU A 61 75.01 75.85 15.08
N LEU A 62 73.74 75.86 14.68
CA LEU A 62 72.93 77.06 14.50
C LEU A 62 72.33 77.58 15.82
N ASP A 63 72.37 76.80 16.90
CA ASP A 63 71.67 77.08 18.18
C ASP A 63 72.61 77.46 19.35
N GLN A 64 73.88 77.80 19.09
CA GLN A 64 74.89 78.14 20.12
C GLN A 64 74.53 79.37 21.01
N SER A 65 73.38 80.03 20.81
CA SER A 65 72.82 81.05 21.71
C SER A 65 71.56 80.55 22.47
N ARG A 66 71.73 79.57 23.38
CA ARG A 66 70.77 79.11 24.42
C ARG A 66 69.25 79.16 24.08
N SER A 67 68.74 78.08 23.49
CA SER A 67 67.65 77.18 23.99
C SER A 67 67.23 76.26 22.84
N SER A 68 67.38 74.94 22.97
CA SER A 68 67.04 73.95 21.93
C SER A 68 65.60 74.10 21.45
N ASP A 69 65.38 74.67 20.26
CA ASP A 69 64.04 74.77 19.69
C ASP A 69 63.62 73.40 19.12
N GLU A 70 62.90 72.61 19.91
CA GLU A 70 62.43 71.25 19.56
C GLU A 70 61.58 71.19 18.27
N ARG A 71 61.15 72.34 17.73
CA ARG A 71 60.44 72.43 16.45
C ARG A 71 61.25 71.89 15.28
N TRP A 72 62.57 72.07 15.28
CA TRP A 72 63.44 71.54 14.22
C TRP A 72 63.48 70.01 14.21
N SER A 73 63.61 69.37 15.38
CA SER A 73 63.61 67.92 15.50
C SER A 73 62.24 67.32 15.17
N ARG A 74 61.15 67.97 15.59
CA ARG A 74 59.77 67.57 15.23
C ARG A 74 59.53 67.53 13.72
N TRP A 75 60.16 68.44 12.97
CA TRP A 75 60.06 68.50 11.52
C TRP A 75 61.02 67.52 10.80
N LEU A 76 62.29 67.48 11.23
CA LEU A 76 63.35 66.74 10.54
C LEU A 76 63.09 65.23 10.53
N ASP A 77 62.75 64.64 11.68
CA ASP A 77 62.67 63.18 11.81
C ASP A 77 61.59 62.55 10.90
N PRO A 78 60.31 63.01 10.90
CA PRO A 78 59.29 62.47 10.00
C PRO A 78 59.60 62.79 8.53
N THR A 79 60.10 63.99 8.26
CA THR A 79 60.37 64.43 6.88
C THR A 79 61.47 63.59 6.23
N VAL A 80 62.55 63.30 6.94
CA VAL A 80 63.63 62.46 6.39
C VAL A 80 63.14 61.03 6.15
N ASN A 81 62.36 60.46 7.07
CA ASN A 81 61.80 59.12 6.91
C ASN A 81 60.89 59.01 5.69
N ILE A 82 59.91 59.90 5.57
CA ILE A 82 58.92 59.86 4.48
C ILE A 82 59.59 60.14 3.14
N LEU A 83 60.44 61.17 3.06
CA LEU A 83 61.16 61.48 1.82
C LEU A 83 62.06 60.33 1.37
N ASN A 84 62.73 59.65 2.29
CA ASN A 84 63.60 58.53 1.95
C ASN A 84 62.79 57.29 1.50
N ALA A 85 61.67 56.99 2.16
CA ALA A 85 60.76 55.91 1.77
C ALA A 85 60.14 56.17 0.39
N LEU A 86 59.60 57.37 0.17
CA LEU A 86 59.05 57.80 -1.12
C LEU A 86 60.11 57.81 -2.22
N SER A 87 61.32 58.28 -1.90
CA SER A 87 62.42 58.25 -2.86
C SER A 87 62.77 56.82 -3.26
N SER A 88 62.63 55.84 -2.38
CA SER A 88 62.86 54.43 -2.70
C SER A 88 61.79 53.89 -3.66
N THR A 89 60.51 54.16 -3.37
CA THR A 89 59.36 53.77 -4.22
C THR A 89 59.43 54.43 -5.60
N VAL A 90 59.70 55.73 -5.65
CA VAL A 90 59.77 56.49 -6.90
C VAL A 90 61.04 56.17 -7.69
N ALA A 91 62.22 56.13 -7.05
CA ALA A 91 63.47 55.90 -7.77
C ALA A 91 63.54 54.49 -8.37
N ALA A 92 63.04 53.46 -7.67
CA ALA A 92 62.95 52.11 -8.23
C ALA A 92 61.95 52.02 -9.39
N GLY A 93 60.81 52.73 -9.30
CA GLY A 93 59.77 52.70 -10.33
C GLY A 93 60.15 53.41 -11.64
N VAL A 94 61.02 54.43 -11.60
CA VAL A 94 61.34 55.25 -12.79
C VAL A 94 62.85 55.41 -13.10
N GLY A 95 63.74 54.75 -12.34
CA GLY A 95 65.16 54.60 -12.69
C GLY A 95 66.02 55.86 -12.58
N LEU A 96 65.84 56.68 -11.53
CA LEU A 96 66.60 57.92 -11.33
C LEU A 96 68.05 57.66 -10.88
N VAL A 97 69.00 58.44 -11.42
CA VAL A 97 70.46 58.31 -11.16
C VAL A 97 70.88 58.80 -9.77
N PHE A 98 70.07 59.67 -9.15
CA PHE A 98 70.27 60.16 -7.79
C PHE A 98 68.93 60.31 -7.08
N SER A 99 68.94 60.14 -5.75
CA SER A 99 67.73 60.23 -4.93
C SER A 99 67.23 61.69 -4.87
N PRO A 100 65.97 61.99 -5.26
CA PRO A 100 65.39 63.31 -5.07
C PRO A 100 65.42 63.77 -3.60
N ALA A 101 65.25 62.84 -2.66
CA ALA A 101 65.33 63.13 -1.23
C ALA A 101 66.72 63.64 -0.83
N SER A 102 67.79 63.00 -1.32
CA SER A 102 69.17 63.43 -1.03
C SER A 102 69.45 64.88 -1.48
N VAL A 103 68.87 65.28 -2.62
CA VAL A 103 68.99 66.65 -3.15
C VAL A 103 68.23 67.66 -2.28
N ILE A 104 67.04 67.29 -1.81
CA ILE A 104 66.25 68.11 -0.88
C ILE A 104 67.03 68.27 0.43
N PHE A 105 67.54 67.18 1.03
CA PHE A 105 68.31 67.23 2.28
C PHE A 105 69.56 68.11 2.14
N ALA A 106 70.29 68.03 1.03
CA ALA A 106 71.40 68.92 0.74
C ALA A 106 70.95 70.40 0.70
N GLY A 107 69.82 70.68 0.06
CA GLY A 107 69.19 72.02 0.05
C GLY A 107 68.87 72.54 1.45
N VAL A 108 68.33 71.68 2.32
CA VAL A 108 68.02 71.97 3.72
C VAL A 108 69.29 72.29 4.50
N GLY A 109 70.33 71.44 4.41
CA GLY A 109 71.59 71.64 5.12
C GLY A 109 72.30 72.94 4.72
N VAL A 110 72.29 73.29 3.43
CA VAL A 110 72.85 74.55 2.92
C VAL A 110 72.06 75.77 3.43
N LEU A 111 70.73 75.66 3.50
CA LEU A 111 69.87 76.71 4.03
C LEU A 111 70.13 76.96 5.53
N LEU A 112 70.20 75.88 6.33
CA LEU A 112 70.54 75.94 7.75
C LEU A 112 71.91 76.57 7.97
N SER A 113 72.92 76.16 7.18
CA SER A 113 74.27 76.75 7.23
C SER A 113 74.29 78.26 6.97
N ALA A 114 73.45 78.75 6.06
CA ALA A 114 73.37 80.18 5.77
C ALA A 114 72.71 80.98 6.90
N ALA A 115 71.93 80.34 7.77
CA ALA A 115 71.13 81.00 8.80
C ALA A 115 71.85 81.13 10.17
N LYS A 116 73.08 80.64 10.31
CA LYS A 116 73.84 80.54 11.57
C LYS A 116 74.00 81.87 12.34
N ASP A 117 74.01 83.03 11.66
CA ASP A 117 74.31 84.33 12.29
C ASP A 117 73.08 85.23 12.60
N ALA A 118 71.83 84.74 12.48
CA ALA A 118 70.66 85.61 12.65
C ALA A 118 69.38 84.93 13.22
N ARG A 119 69.04 85.21 14.49
CA ARG A 119 67.86 84.67 15.19
C ARG A 119 66.50 84.94 14.52
N ALA A 120 66.28 86.17 14.03
CA ALA A 120 65.03 86.53 13.33
C ALA A 120 64.80 85.74 12.02
N THR A 121 65.83 85.05 11.52
CA THR A 121 65.76 84.19 10.34
C THR A 121 65.27 82.79 10.67
N GLN A 122 65.44 82.32 11.91
CA GLN A 122 65.12 80.95 12.31
C GLN A 122 63.60 80.71 12.34
N ASP A 123 62.82 81.59 12.98
CA ASP A 123 61.34 81.45 13.05
C ASP A 123 60.68 81.44 11.66
N THR A 124 61.20 82.23 10.72
CA THR A 124 60.65 82.28 9.34
C THR A 124 60.95 81.00 8.55
N LEU A 125 62.07 80.32 8.85
CA LEU A 125 62.39 79.06 8.19
C LEU A 125 61.50 77.93 8.72
N ILE A 126 61.24 77.91 10.02
CA ILE A 126 60.33 76.91 10.64
C ILE A 126 58.95 76.94 9.96
N ASP A 127 58.35 78.12 9.76
CA ASP A 127 57.05 78.26 9.06
C ASP A 127 57.06 77.69 7.62
N ILE A 128 58.19 77.82 6.90
CA ILE A 128 58.34 77.27 5.54
C ILE A 128 58.46 75.74 5.61
N PHE A 129 59.19 75.23 6.59
CA PHE A 129 59.40 73.81 6.79
C PHE A 129 58.11 73.10 7.22
N GLU A 130 57.34 73.66 8.16
CA GLU A 130 56.03 73.11 8.57
C GLU A 130 55.06 72.94 7.37
N ARG A 131 55.05 73.90 6.43
CA ARG A 131 54.24 73.79 5.20
C ARG A 131 54.70 72.66 4.28
N ILE A 132 56.00 72.43 4.19
CA ILE A 132 56.58 71.34 3.41
C ILE A 132 56.32 69.97 4.09
N GLU A 133 56.32 69.91 5.42
CA GLU A 133 56.05 68.66 6.19
C GLU A 133 54.65 68.11 5.97
N MET A 134 53.64 68.99 6.09
CA MET A 134 52.22 68.65 5.93
C MET A 134 51.96 67.93 4.61
N PHE A 135 52.71 68.30 3.57
CA PHE A 135 52.66 67.65 2.28
C PHE A 135 53.29 66.25 2.31
N PHE A 136 54.51 66.11 2.84
CA PHE A 136 55.18 64.82 2.86
C PHE A 136 54.41 63.77 3.67
N ARG A 137 53.81 64.15 4.81
CA ARG A 137 52.91 63.26 5.59
C ARG A 137 51.78 62.68 4.75
N ARG A 138 51.22 63.46 3.84
CA ARG A 138 50.14 62.98 2.97
C ARG A 138 50.63 61.96 1.93
N LEU A 139 51.85 62.13 1.46
CA LEU A 139 52.46 61.18 0.54
C LEU A 139 52.80 59.85 1.20
N GLU A 140 52.90 59.78 2.53
CA GLU A 140 53.21 58.55 3.28
C GLU A 140 52.30 57.37 2.89
N ILE A 141 51.03 57.63 2.57
CA ILE A 141 50.06 56.60 2.14
C ILE A 141 50.51 55.86 0.87
N TYR A 142 51.27 56.52 -0.01
CA TYR A 142 51.80 55.92 -1.24
C TYR A 142 53.05 55.06 -1.03
N THR A 143 53.46 54.86 0.22
CA THR A 143 54.48 53.85 0.56
C THR A 143 53.89 52.44 0.61
N GLU A 144 52.58 52.29 0.85
CA GLU A 144 51.89 50.98 0.94
C GLU A 144 51.28 50.54 -0.40
N VAL A 145 50.81 51.48 -1.21
CA VAL A 145 50.21 51.22 -2.52
C VAL A 145 51.07 51.88 -3.60
N PRO A 146 51.57 51.11 -4.60
CA PRO A 146 52.40 51.68 -5.67
C PRO A 146 51.65 52.81 -6.39
N PRO A 147 52.24 54.02 -6.50
CA PRO A 147 51.61 55.11 -7.22
C PRO A 147 51.49 54.77 -8.71
N THR A 148 50.42 55.21 -9.36
CA THR A 148 50.28 55.12 -10.83
C THR A 148 51.33 56.00 -11.52
N VAL A 149 51.49 55.83 -12.83
CA VAL A 149 52.42 56.64 -13.64
C VAL A 149 52.09 58.13 -13.54
N GLU A 150 50.80 58.46 -13.59
CA GLU A 150 50.28 59.83 -13.48
C GLU A 150 50.52 60.40 -12.09
N MET A 151 50.35 59.59 -11.04
CA MET A 151 50.60 60.01 -9.65
C MET A 151 52.09 60.23 -9.37
N THR A 152 52.95 59.40 -9.98
CA THR A 152 54.40 59.50 -9.88
C THR A 152 54.92 60.82 -10.46
N ASP A 153 54.34 61.29 -11.57
CA ASP A 153 54.69 62.58 -12.17
C ASP A 153 54.39 63.76 -11.23
N ILE A 154 53.21 63.77 -10.61
CA ILE A 154 52.82 64.81 -9.66
C ILE A 154 53.76 64.82 -8.45
N ILE A 155 54.11 63.66 -7.88
CA ILE A 155 55.03 63.55 -6.74
C ILE A 155 56.41 64.14 -7.08
N ILE A 156 56.94 63.86 -8.27
CA ILE A 156 58.25 64.35 -8.71
C ILE A 156 58.24 65.88 -8.92
N GLN A 157 57.17 66.41 -9.52
CA GLN A 157 57.00 67.86 -9.68
C GLN A 157 56.94 68.59 -8.33
N ILE A 158 56.35 67.95 -7.32
CA ILE A 158 56.31 68.50 -5.97
C ILE A 158 57.70 68.54 -5.33
N MET A 159 58.47 67.44 -5.41
CA MET A 159 59.85 67.41 -4.92
C MET A 159 60.72 68.51 -5.54
N VAL A 160 60.49 68.81 -6.82
CA VAL A 160 61.16 69.88 -7.58
C VAL A 160 60.76 71.28 -7.11
N GLU A 161 59.49 71.49 -6.80
CA GLU A 161 59.03 72.79 -6.27
C GLU A 161 59.52 73.02 -4.83
N VAL A 162 59.59 71.97 -4.00
CA VAL A 162 60.24 72.02 -2.67
C VAL A 162 61.70 72.47 -2.80
N LEU A 163 62.46 71.92 -3.74
CA LEU A 163 63.84 72.35 -4.01
C LEU A 163 63.91 73.83 -4.43
N SER A 164 62.95 74.30 -5.22
CA SER A 164 62.85 75.70 -5.63
C SER A 164 62.60 76.63 -4.43
N ILE A 165 61.71 76.23 -3.51
CA ILE A 165 61.43 76.94 -2.26
C ILE A 165 62.69 77.05 -1.41
N LEU A 166 63.42 75.94 -1.20
CA LEU A 166 64.68 75.92 -0.45
C LEU A 166 65.74 76.84 -1.07
N GLY A 167 65.82 76.91 -2.40
CA GLY A 167 66.75 77.78 -3.12
C GLY A 167 66.42 79.26 -2.98
N ILE A 168 65.14 79.62 -3.00
CA ILE A 168 64.68 80.99 -2.75
C ILE A 168 65.03 81.40 -1.32
N ALA A 169 64.69 80.56 -0.33
CA ALA A 169 64.98 80.81 1.07
C ALA A 169 66.49 81.03 1.27
N THR A 170 67.35 80.16 0.72
CA THR A 170 68.81 80.23 0.88
C THR A 170 69.40 81.54 0.35
N LYS A 171 68.95 81.98 -0.83
CA LYS A 171 69.38 83.24 -1.45
C LYS A 171 69.05 84.45 -0.58
N GLU A 172 67.87 84.48 0.01
CA GLU A 172 67.41 85.62 0.81
C GLU A 172 68.08 85.65 2.19
N VAL A 173 68.35 84.49 2.78
CA VAL A 173 69.13 84.35 4.03
C VAL A 173 70.54 84.94 3.88
N LYS A 174 71.28 84.55 2.84
CA LYS A 174 72.65 85.04 2.59
C LYS A 174 72.78 86.55 2.41
N ARG A 175 71.71 87.25 2.03
CA ARG A 175 71.73 88.70 1.77
C ARG A 175 71.57 89.54 3.05
N GLY A 176 71.43 88.94 4.22
CA GLY A 176 71.33 89.64 5.52
C GLY A 176 70.07 90.51 5.68
N ARG A 177 69.08 90.38 4.80
CA ARG A 177 67.90 91.27 4.72
C ARG A 177 66.71 90.83 5.59
N ILE A 178 66.91 89.98 6.59
CA ILE A 178 65.79 89.29 7.25
C ILE A 178 65.27 89.99 8.53
N LYS A 179 65.94 91.05 9.02
CA LYS A 179 65.42 91.84 10.17
C LYS A 179 64.09 92.60 9.93
N LYS A 180 63.45 92.45 8.76
CA LYS A 180 62.11 93.03 8.45
C LYS A 180 61.21 92.07 7.66
N TYR A 181 61.40 90.76 7.81
CA TYR A 181 60.88 89.77 6.84
C TYR A 181 59.50 89.18 7.11
N ILE A 182 58.96 89.22 8.33
CA ILE A 182 57.69 88.53 8.61
C ILE A 182 56.45 89.32 8.16
N LYS A 183 56.52 90.66 8.00
CA LYS A 183 55.37 91.48 7.56
C LYS A 183 55.42 91.98 6.11
N LYS A 184 56.47 91.66 5.35
CA LYS A 184 56.67 92.12 3.96
C LYS A 184 57.04 91.02 2.95
N LEU A 185 57.14 89.76 3.39
CA LEU A 185 57.23 88.60 2.48
C LEU A 185 55.88 88.22 1.86
N ILE A 186 54.77 88.70 2.41
CA ILE A 186 53.42 88.66 1.81
C ILE A 186 53.33 89.74 0.70
N GLY A 187 54.23 89.67 -0.28
CA GLY A 187 54.35 90.70 -1.33
C GLY A 187 55.61 90.64 -2.20
N ARG A 188 56.48 89.63 -2.03
CA ARG A 188 57.53 89.31 -3.02
C ARG A 188 57.06 88.10 -3.83
N THR A 189 56.67 88.34 -5.08
CA THR A 189 56.00 87.39 -5.98
C THR A 189 56.66 86.01 -6.04
N GLU A 190 57.99 85.90 -6.15
CA GLU A 190 58.65 84.61 -6.43
C GLU A 190 58.45 83.49 -5.38
N MET A 191 58.45 83.80 -4.06
CA MET A 191 58.28 82.78 -3.00
C MET A 191 56.81 82.36 -2.89
N GLU A 192 55.91 83.33 -2.98
CA GLU A 192 54.47 83.09 -2.95
C GLU A 192 54.02 82.28 -4.18
N ASP A 193 54.60 82.56 -5.35
CA ASP A 193 54.36 81.79 -6.57
C ASP A 193 54.83 80.34 -6.43
N ALA A 194 55.93 80.10 -5.72
CA ALA A 194 56.45 78.74 -5.47
C ALA A 194 55.57 77.96 -4.49
N LEU A 195 55.17 78.58 -3.38
CA LEU A 195 54.23 77.98 -2.43
C LEU A 195 52.85 77.72 -3.09
N LYS A 196 52.34 78.65 -3.91
CA LYS A 196 51.10 78.44 -4.69
C LYS A 196 51.20 77.28 -5.68
N ARG A 197 52.36 77.08 -6.31
CA ARG A 197 52.58 75.93 -7.20
C ARG A 197 52.59 74.61 -6.43
N LEU A 198 53.24 74.57 -5.27
CA LEU A 198 53.23 73.41 -4.38
C LEU A 198 51.81 73.06 -3.90
N ASP A 199 51.04 74.06 -3.46
CA ASP A 199 49.63 73.88 -3.07
C ASP A 199 48.78 73.35 -4.23
N LYS A 200 48.99 73.89 -5.44
CA LYS A 200 48.28 73.43 -6.64
C LYS A 200 48.58 71.96 -6.95
N LEU A 201 49.84 71.57 -6.96
CA LEU A 201 50.25 70.18 -7.22
C LEU A 201 49.71 69.23 -6.13
N THR A 202 49.70 69.67 -4.87
CA THR A 202 49.10 68.90 -3.76
C THR A 202 47.59 68.70 -3.94
N GLN A 203 46.90 69.67 -4.52
CA GLN A 203 45.48 69.54 -4.87
C GLN A 203 45.27 68.63 -6.10
N GLU A 204 46.18 68.64 -7.07
CA GLU A 204 46.14 67.74 -8.22
C GLU A 204 46.35 66.28 -7.82
N GLU A 205 47.30 66.02 -6.92
CA GLU A 205 47.50 64.74 -6.24
C GLU A 205 46.18 64.25 -5.58
N ALA A 206 45.49 65.12 -4.84
CA ALA A 206 44.22 64.80 -4.20
C ALA A 206 43.12 64.40 -5.18
N ARG A 207 43.02 65.15 -6.27
CA ARG A 207 42.02 64.91 -7.31
C ARG A 207 42.31 63.61 -8.04
N MET A 208 43.59 63.27 -8.25
CA MET A 208 43.98 62.03 -8.92
C MET A 208 43.62 60.80 -8.08
N ALA A 209 43.92 60.82 -6.77
CA ALA A 209 43.55 59.74 -5.85
C ALA A 209 42.03 59.49 -5.82
N ALA A 210 41.23 60.57 -5.79
CA ALA A 210 39.77 60.46 -5.82
C ALA A 210 39.23 59.87 -7.14
N ALA A 211 39.87 60.16 -8.27
CA ALA A 211 39.46 59.63 -9.57
C ALA A 211 39.69 58.11 -9.67
N GLU A 212 40.79 57.59 -9.13
CA GLU A 212 41.07 56.15 -9.10
C GLU A 212 40.08 55.38 -8.21
N ILE A 213 39.70 55.95 -7.06
CA ILE A 213 38.65 55.36 -6.20
C ILE A 213 37.34 55.22 -6.98
N LEU A 214 36.89 56.28 -7.65
CA LEU A 214 35.64 56.27 -8.42
C LEU A 214 35.64 55.23 -9.54
N LYS A 215 36.77 55.03 -10.20
CA LYS A 215 36.95 54.02 -11.26
C LYS A 215 36.79 52.60 -10.71
N ALA A 216 37.39 52.31 -9.56
CA ALA A 216 37.24 51.01 -8.89
C ALA A 216 35.77 50.76 -8.48
N THR A 217 35.12 51.76 -7.87
CA THR A 217 33.70 51.65 -7.44
C THR A 217 32.77 51.36 -8.62
N ARG A 218 32.90 52.09 -9.73
CA ARG A 218 32.07 51.85 -10.93
C ARG A 218 32.27 50.46 -11.54
N THR A 219 33.44 49.86 -11.37
CA THR A 219 33.70 48.51 -11.88
C THR A 219 33.02 47.45 -11.01
N ALA A 220 33.02 47.64 -9.69
CA ALA A 220 32.32 46.76 -8.77
C ALA A 220 30.79 46.79 -8.98
N ASP A 221 30.23 47.99 -9.14
CA ASP A 221 28.79 48.21 -9.33
C ASP A 221 28.23 47.43 -10.54
N LYS A 222 28.92 47.52 -11.69
CA LYS A 222 28.56 46.76 -12.90
C LYS A 222 28.57 45.25 -12.71
N ARG A 223 29.46 44.71 -11.86
CA ARG A 223 29.50 43.27 -11.58
C ARG A 223 28.32 42.85 -10.69
N VAL A 224 27.95 43.68 -9.72
CA VAL A 224 26.81 43.42 -8.83
C VAL A 224 25.49 43.45 -9.60
N GLU A 225 25.33 44.40 -10.51
CA GLU A 225 24.14 44.49 -11.39
C GLU A 225 23.94 43.19 -12.20
N GLY A 226 25.00 42.67 -12.85
CA GLY A 226 24.90 41.41 -13.60
C GLY A 226 24.57 40.18 -12.75
N VAL A 227 24.98 40.17 -11.47
CA VAL A 227 24.60 39.10 -10.53
C VAL A 227 23.13 39.22 -10.15
N ALA A 228 22.62 40.43 -9.91
CA ALA A 228 21.22 40.65 -9.56
C ALA A 228 20.28 40.16 -10.66
N ASP A 229 20.57 40.50 -11.92
CA ASP A 229 19.79 40.03 -13.08
C ASP A 229 19.74 38.50 -13.17
N THR A 230 20.87 37.85 -12.89
CA THR A 230 20.96 36.39 -12.90
C THR A 230 20.10 35.76 -11.79
N VAL A 231 20.10 36.35 -10.60
CA VAL A 231 19.30 35.87 -9.46
C VAL A 231 17.80 35.98 -9.75
N VAL A 232 17.35 37.11 -10.32
CA VAL A 232 15.94 37.30 -10.72
C VAL A 232 15.51 36.28 -11.78
N ALA A 233 16.38 35.98 -12.74
CA ALA A 233 16.09 34.97 -13.76
C ALA A 233 15.95 33.55 -13.17
N ILE A 234 16.74 33.22 -12.14
CA ILE A 234 16.64 31.94 -11.44
C ILE A 234 15.35 31.88 -10.61
N ASP A 235 15.02 32.93 -9.87
CA ASP A 235 13.82 33.00 -9.03
C ASP A 235 12.53 32.76 -9.83
N ASN A 236 12.38 33.45 -10.97
CA ASN A 236 11.25 33.24 -11.88
C ASN A 236 11.17 31.79 -12.41
N ARG A 237 12.31 31.14 -12.65
CA ARG A 237 12.34 29.74 -13.08
C ARG A 237 11.94 28.78 -11.97
N VAL A 238 12.34 29.05 -10.72
CA VAL A 238 11.98 28.24 -9.55
C VAL A 238 10.49 28.37 -9.26
N ALA A 239 9.92 29.57 -9.30
CA ALA A 239 8.48 29.78 -9.15
C ALA A 239 7.67 28.95 -10.17
N GLY A 240 8.09 28.93 -11.44
CA GLY A 240 7.45 28.09 -12.46
C GLY A 240 7.59 26.58 -12.24
N VAL A 241 8.59 26.12 -11.48
CA VAL A 241 8.72 24.72 -11.06
C VAL A 241 7.75 24.43 -9.90
N ASP A 242 7.66 25.32 -8.92
CA ASP A 242 6.76 25.17 -7.78
C ASP A 242 5.29 25.04 -8.22
N ASP A 243 4.84 25.90 -9.16
CA ASP A 243 3.49 25.82 -9.74
C ASP A 243 3.22 24.45 -10.39
N ARG A 244 4.23 23.88 -11.07
CA ARG A 244 4.11 22.56 -11.71
C ARG A 244 4.07 21.43 -10.68
N VAL A 245 4.82 21.55 -9.59
CA VAL A 245 4.81 20.57 -8.49
C VAL A 245 3.44 20.56 -7.81
N VAL A 246 2.86 21.73 -7.52
CA VAL A 246 1.50 21.82 -6.97
C VAL A 246 0.47 21.15 -7.89
N SER A 247 0.56 21.39 -9.21
CA SER A 247 -0.34 20.74 -10.17
C SER A 247 -0.19 19.21 -10.22
N VAL A 248 1.02 18.68 -9.95
CA VAL A 248 1.26 17.23 -9.87
C VAL A 248 0.66 16.68 -8.58
N ASP A 249 0.86 17.35 -7.44
CA ASP A 249 0.30 16.94 -6.15
C ASP A 249 -1.23 16.86 -6.20
N ASP A 250 -1.90 17.84 -6.81
CA ASP A 250 -3.35 17.83 -7.01
C ASP A 250 -3.80 16.60 -7.82
N LYS A 251 -3.06 16.25 -8.88
CA LYS A 251 -3.35 15.06 -9.70
C LYS A 251 -3.12 13.77 -8.93
N VAL A 252 -2.04 13.70 -8.13
CA VAL A 252 -1.74 12.54 -7.29
C VAL A 252 -2.84 12.33 -6.25
N MET A 253 -3.33 13.40 -5.62
CA MET A 253 -4.45 13.32 -4.67
C MET A 253 -5.74 12.79 -5.32
N VAL A 254 -6.04 13.19 -6.57
CA VAL A 254 -7.19 12.64 -7.32
C VAL A 254 -7.02 11.15 -7.58
N VAL A 255 -5.80 10.70 -7.91
CA VAL A 255 -5.51 9.28 -8.13
C VAL A 255 -5.67 8.49 -6.84
N ASP A 256 -5.14 8.98 -5.72
CA ASP A 256 -5.24 8.31 -4.41
C ASP A 256 -6.70 8.16 -3.98
N ASN A 257 -7.53 9.19 -4.18
CA ASN A 257 -8.97 9.09 -3.90
C ASN A 257 -9.67 8.01 -4.74
N LYS A 258 -9.34 7.90 -6.03
CA LYS A 258 -9.87 6.83 -6.90
C LYS A 258 -9.40 5.44 -6.48
N ILE A 259 -8.14 5.31 -6.05
CA ILE A 259 -7.59 4.04 -5.55
C ILE A 259 -8.37 3.59 -4.30
N MET A 260 -8.67 4.53 -3.39
CA MET A 260 -9.46 4.22 -2.19
C MET A 260 -10.88 3.75 -2.51
N GLU A 261 -11.54 4.36 -3.50
CA GLU A 261 -12.86 3.94 -3.99
C GLU A 261 -12.82 2.52 -4.56
N VAL A 262 -11.84 2.22 -5.44
CA VAL A 262 -11.67 0.87 -6.01
C VAL A 262 -11.38 -0.18 -4.93
N ILE A 263 -10.62 0.16 -3.89
CA ILE A 263 -10.38 -0.75 -2.76
C ILE A 263 -11.67 -0.99 -1.96
N ALA A 264 -12.51 0.03 -1.78
CA ALA A 264 -13.80 -0.12 -1.10
C ALA A 264 -14.75 -1.02 -1.90
N ASP A 265 -14.88 -0.80 -3.20
CA ASP A 265 -15.67 -1.64 -4.11
C ASP A 265 -15.15 -3.08 -4.11
N GLY A 266 -13.82 -3.28 -4.18
CA GLY A 266 -13.20 -4.59 -4.11
C GLY A 266 -13.52 -5.34 -2.80
N LYS A 267 -13.56 -4.64 -1.67
CA LYS A 267 -13.99 -5.22 -0.37
C LYS A 267 -15.46 -5.61 -0.40
N GLN A 268 -16.33 -4.75 -0.95
CA GLN A 268 -17.76 -5.04 -1.05
C GLN A 268 -18.02 -6.26 -1.94
N VAL A 269 -17.37 -6.33 -3.11
CA VAL A 269 -17.45 -7.49 -4.02
C VAL A 269 -17.03 -8.77 -3.30
N LYS A 270 -15.94 -8.76 -2.52
CA LYS A 270 -15.50 -9.93 -1.75
C LYS A 270 -16.55 -10.41 -0.75
N VAL A 271 -17.20 -9.49 -0.04
CA VAL A 271 -18.28 -9.82 0.91
C VAL A 271 -19.49 -10.40 0.17
N SER A 272 -19.91 -9.77 -0.93
CA SER A 272 -21.00 -10.28 -1.77
C SER A 272 -20.70 -11.67 -2.33
N MET A 273 -19.48 -11.91 -2.83
CA MET A 273 -19.08 -13.23 -3.33
C MET A 273 -19.10 -14.30 -2.23
N GLN A 274 -18.68 -13.96 -1.02
CA GLN A 274 -18.75 -14.89 0.11
C GLN A 274 -20.20 -15.23 0.48
N GLN A 275 -21.09 -14.23 0.45
CA GLN A 275 -22.52 -14.46 0.67
C GLN A 275 -23.12 -15.34 -0.44
N THR A 276 -22.83 -15.05 -1.71
CA THR A 276 -23.29 -15.88 -2.84
C THR A 276 -22.79 -17.33 -2.73
N ALA A 277 -21.54 -17.54 -2.30
CA ALA A 277 -21.03 -18.89 -2.09
C ALA A 277 -21.80 -19.66 -1.01
N ASN A 278 -22.20 -18.98 0.07
CA ASN A 278 -23.04 -19.56 1.12
C ASN A 278 -24.44 -19.88 0.59
N ASP A 279 -25.06 -18.94 -0.13
CA ASP A 279 -26.40 -19.10 -0.72
C ASP A 279 -26.42 -20.28 -1.71
N VAL A 280 -25.38 -20.44 -2.53
CA VAL A 280 -25.25 -21.57 -3.47
C VAL A 280 -25.15 -22.91 -2.73
N ASN A 281 -24.43 -22.97 -1.62
CA ASN A 281 -24.34 -24.20 -0.82
C ASN A 281 -25.69 -24.56 -0.17
N GLU A 282 -26.44 -23.55 0.30
CA GLU A 282 -27.79 -23.75 0.83
C GLU A 282 -28.75 -24.24 -0.24
N VAL A 283 -28.74 -23.61 -1.43
CA VAL A 283 -29.53 -24.04 -2.58
C VAL A 283 -29.18 -25.48 -2.96
N LYS A 284 -27.90 -25.86 -3.01
CA LYS A 284 -27.49 -27.24 -3.29
C LYS A 284 -28.06 -28.24 -2.28
N ALA A 285 -28.00 -27.91 -0.98
CA ALA A 285 -28.57 -28.76 0.06
C ALA A 285 -30.10 -28.85 -0.03
N SER A 286 -30.78 -27.77 -0.42
CA SER A 286 -32.22 -27.79 -0.65
C SER A 286 -32.59 -28.62 -1.87
N VAL A 287 -31.86 -28.47 -2.99
CA VAL A 287 -32.10 -29.25 -4.21
C VAL A 287 -31.94 -30.74 -3.94
N GLN A 288 -30.94 -31.16 -3.16
CA GLN A 288 -30.76 -32.57 -2.80
C GLN A 288 -31.92 -33.11 -1.96
N ARG A 289 -32.42 -32.32 -0.99
CA ARG A 289 -33.60 -32.72 -0.20
C ARG A 289 -34.83 -32.86 -1.07
N THR A 290 -35.09 -31.87 -1.92
CA THR A 290 -36.22 -31.92 -2.85
C THR A 290 -36.12 -33.08 -3.83
N ALA A 291 -34.92 -33.46 -4.29
CA ALA A 291 -34.74 -34.64 -5.14
C ALA A 291 -35.17 -35.93 -4.43
N ASN A 292 -34.74 -36.10 -3.17
CA ASN A 292 -35.13 -37.25 -2.35
C ASN A 292 -36.64 -37.27 -2.08
N ASP A 293 -37.22 -36.11 -1.72
CA ASP A 293 -38.67 -35.97 -1.48
C ASP A 293 -39.47 -36.29 -2.75
N VAL A 294 -38.99 -35.87 -3.93
CA VAL A 294 -39.61 -36.19 -5.23
C VAL A 294 -39.58 -37.68 -5.51
N ASP A 295 -38.48 -38.38 -5.18
CA ASP A 295 -38.39 -39.82 -5.37
C ASP A 295 -39.29 -40.59 -4.39
N ASP A 296 -39.43 -40.13 -3.14
CA ASP A 296 -40.38 -40.67 -2.17
C ASP A 296 -41.82 -40.45 -2.63
N VAL A 297 -42.16 -39.25 -3.12
CA VAL A 297 -43.49 -38.94 -3.67
C VAL A 297 -43.79 -39.83 -4.88
N LYS A 298 -42.85 -40.04 -5.79
CA LYS A 298 -43.03 -40.95 -6.94
C LYS A 298 -43.29 -42.39 -6.50
N ARG A 299 -42.52 -42.89 -5.52
CA ARG A 299 -42.70 -44.25 -4.98
C ARG A 299 -44.06 -44.41 -4.31
N ASN A 300 -44.49 -43.44 -3.51
CA ASN A 300 -45.80 -43.44 -2.86
C ASN A 300 -46.93 -43.33 -3.89
N GLN A 301 -46.77 -42.47 -4.90
CA GLN A 301 -47.75 -42.35 -5.99
C GLN A 301 -47.90 -43.66 -6.76
N LEU A 302 -46.80 -44.36 -7.05
CA LEU A 302 -46.86 -45.68 -7.69
C LEU A 302 -47.57 -46.71 -6.80
N ARG A 303 -47.30 -46.72 -5.49
CA ARG A 303 -48.01 -47.56 -4.50
C ARG A 303 -49.51 -47.29 -4.50
N GLU A 304 -49.93 -46.03 -4.47
CA GLU A 304 -51.34 -45.67 -4.55
C GLU A 304 -51.98 -46.05 -5.89
N ASN A 305 -51.27 -45.87 -7.00
CA ASN A 305 -51.77 -46.22 -8.33
C ASN A 305 -51.99 -47.73 -8.46
N ILE A 306 -51.03 -48.54 -8.00
CA ILE A 306 -51.14 -50.00 -7.99
C ILE A 306 -52.27 -50.44 -7.05
N HIS A 307 -52.39 -49.85 -5.86
CA HIS A 307 -53.48 -50.17 -4.94
C HIS A 307 -54.86 -49.83 -5.54
N LYS A 308 -55.00 -48.67 -6.20
CA LYS A 308 -56.23 -48.28 -6.92
C LYS A 308 -56.52 -49.20 -8.10
N TRP A 309 -55.49 -49.60 -8.85
CA TRP A 309 -55.61 -50.52 -9.99
C TRP A 309 -56.06 -51.92 -9.56
N LEU A 310 -55.48 -52.47 -8.49
CA LEU A 310 -55.91 -53.75 -7.94
C LEU A 310 -57.30 -53.66 -7.31
N SER A 311 -57.61 -52.55 -6.63
CA SER A 311 -58.83 -52.37 -5.83
C SER A 311 -59.10 -53.57 -4.90
N PRO A 312 -58.14 -53.95 -4.04
CA PRO A 312 -58.24 -55.17 -3.26
C PRO A 312 -59.33 -55.02 -2.17
N PRO A 313 -60.11 -56.08 -1.91
CA PRO A 313 -61.02 -56.08 -0.77
C PRO A 313 -60.25 -56.05 0.56
N ASP A 314 -60.78 -55.29 1.52
CA ASP A 314 -60.17 -55.11 2.85
C ASP A 314 -60.63 -56.20 3.84
N PRO A 315 -59.76 -57.16 4.21
CA PRO A 315 -60.10 -58.22 5.14
C PRO A 315 -60.05 -57.76 6.61
N SER A 316 -59.53 -56.56 6.91
CA SER A 316 -59.41 -56.05 8.27
C SER A 316 -60.78 -55.79 8.93
N THR A 317 -61.77 -55.42 8.12
CA THR A 317 -63.17 -55.26 8.57
C THR A 317 -63.71 -56.55 9.20
N ASN A 318 -63.55 -57.69 8.52
CA ASN A 318 -63.95 -59.01 9.02
C ASN A 318 -63.10 -59.45 10.22
N HIS A 319 -61.79 -59.23 10.15
CA HIS A 319 -60.87 -59.54 11.24
C HIS A 319 -61.25 -58.80 12.54
N ASN A 320 -61.52 -57.50 12.46
CA ASN A 320 -61.90 -56.68 13.61
C ASN A 320 -63.24 -57.14 14.21
N ILE A 321 -64.21 -57.53 13.37
CA ILE A 321 -65.48 -58.11 13.84
C ILE A 321 -65.21 -59.42 14.59
N ALA A 322 -64.42 -60.33 14.01
CA ALA A 322 -64.08 -61.61 14.63
C ALA A 322 -63.35 -61.41 15.98
N CYS A 323 -62.37 -60.50 16.04
CA CYS A 323 -61.68 -60.09 17.26
C CYS A 323 -62.63 -59.50 18.31
N GLY A 324 -63.58 -58.65 17.92
CA GLY A 324 -64.57 -58.07 18.83
C GLY A 324 -65.53 -59.08 19.45
N THR A 325 -65.74 -60.23 18.79
CA THR A 325 -66.55 -61.34 19.30
C THR A 325 -65.76 -62.33 20.17
N HIS A 326 -64.45 -62.12 20.35
CA HIS A 326 -63.60 -62.98 21.17
C HIS A 326 -63.89 -62.79 22.67
N HIS A 327 -64.21 -63.87 23.36
CA HIS A 327 -64.24 -63.89 24.83
C HIS A 327 -62.92 -64.43 25.39
N LYS A 328 -62.43 -63.84 26.49
CA LYS A 328 -61.21 -64.27 27.18
C LYS A 328 -61.25 -65.78 27.45
N LYS A 329 -60.18 -66.50 27.09
CA LYS A 329 -60.00 -67.96 27.10
C LYS A 329 -60.61 -68.76 25.93
N THR A 330 -61.30 -68.11 24.99
CA THR A 330 -61.74 -68.78 23.75
C THR A 330 -60.54 -69.18 22.91
N ALA A 331 -60.61 -70.36 22.28
CA ALA A 331 -59.55 -70.98 21.49
C ALA A 331 -58.28 -71.45 22.24
N THR A 332 -58.15 -71.23 23.56
CA THR A 332 -56.96 -71.64 24.34
C THR A 332 -56.59 -73.12 24.13
N TRP A 333 -57.58 -74.02 24.11
CA TRP A 333 -57.39 -75.45 23.87
C TRP A 333 -56.73 -75.77 22.53
N PHE A 334 -56.91 -74.91 21.52
CA PHE A 334 -56.36 -75.07 20.19
C PHE A 334 -54.89 -74.61 20.17
N PHE A 335 -54.58 -73.46 20.78
CA PHE A 335 -53.21 -72.92 20.85
C PHE A 335 -52.28 -73.73 21.76
N GLU A 336 -52.82 -74.33 22.83
CA GLU A 336 -52.07 -75.25 23.72
C GLU A 336 -51.94 -76.67 23.13
N GLY A 337 -52.66 -76.98 22.06
CA GLY A 337 -52.63 -78.29 21.41
C GLY A 337 -51.40 -78.46 20.52
N SER A 338 -50.89 -79.69 20.43
CA SER A 338 -49.74 -80.02 19.58
C SER A 338 -50.02 -79.74 18.10
N ILE A 339 -51.24 -79.98 17.61
CA ILE A 339 -51.63 -79.78 16.20
C ILE A 339 -51.30 -78.35 15.71
N PHE A 340 -51.62 -77.32 16.50
CA PHE A 340 -51.34 -75.95 16.12
C PHE A 340 -49.84 -75.63 16.19
N GLN A 341 -49.15 -76.10 17.23
CA GLN A 341 -47.71 -75.86 17.41
C GLN A 341 -46.86 -76.59 16.34
N ASP A 342 -47.23 -77.81 16.00
CA ASP A 342 -46.60 -78.63 14.96
C ASP A 342 -46.79 -77.96 13.59
N TRP A 343 -48.02 -77.53 13.29
CA TRP A 343 -48.30 -76.79 12.06
C TRP A 343 -47.52 -75.47 12.00
N LYS A 344 -47.50 -74.71 13.10
CA LYS A 344 -46.80 -73.42 13.18
C LYS A 344 -45.30 -73.56 12.95
N SER A 345 -44.72 -74.70 13.32
CA SER A 345 -43.27 -74.96 13.24
C SER A 345 -42.83 -75.60 11.92
N ALA A 346 -43.61 -76.53 11.36
CA ALA A 346 -43.19 -77.34 10.20
C ALA A 346 -44.34 -77.85 9.31
N GLY A 347 -45.57 -77.33 9.49
CA GLY A 347 -46.74 -77.83 8.75
C GLY A 347 -46.85 -77.24 7.34
N SER A 348 -47.37 -78.03 6.40
CA SER A 348 -47.72 -77.54 5.06
C SER A 348 -49.16 -77.00 5.00
N LEU A 349 -50.16 -77.72 5.54
CA LEU A 349 -51.57 -77.34 5.53
C LEU A 349 -52.27 -77.67 6.86
N LEU A 350 -52.96 -76.70 7.47
CA LEU A 350 -53.89 -76.95 8.58
C LEU A 350 -55.33 -76.63 8.19
N TRP A 351 -56.19 -77.65 8.25
CA TRP A 351 -57.63 -77.52 8.07
C TRP A 351 -58.35 -77.44 9.41
N ILE A 352 -59.05 -76.32 9.67
CA ILE A 352 -59.94 -76.21 10.84
C ILE A 352 -61.40 -76.41 10.41
N HIS A 353 -62.01 -77.52 10.85
CA HIS A 353 -63.43 -77.80 10.64
C HIS A 353 -64.16 -77.98 11.98
N GLY A 354 -65.45 -77.61 12.02
CA GLY A 354 -66.31 -77.82 13.19
C GLY A 354 -67.30 -78.94 12.94
N LYS A 355 -67.33 -79.98 13.79
CA LYS A 355 -68.45 -80.94 13.83
C LYS A 355 -69.60 -80.33 14.63
N ARG A 356 -70.85 -80.50 14.16
CA ARG A 356 -72.03 -80.14 14.95
C ARG A 356 -72.72 -81.39 15.49
N LEU A 357 -72.76 -81.51 16.82
CA LEU A 357 -73.81 -82.27 17.49
C LEU A 357 -75.09 -81.45 17.32
N LEU A 358 -75.99 -81.90 16.44
CA LEU A 358 -77.38 -81.51 16.55
C LEU A 358 -77.82 -81.93 17.95
N SER A 359 -78.29 -80.98 18.76
CA SER A 359 -79.06 -81.35 19.94
C SER A 359 -80.16 -82.31 19.47
N PRO A 360 -80.39 -83.46 20.13
CA PRO A 360 -81.44 -84.40 19.74
C PRO A 360 -82.86 -83.81 19.77
N PHE A 361 -83.02 -82.54 20.16
CA PHE A 361 -84.32 -81.92 20.44
C PHE A 361 -84.74 -80.80 19.47
N SER A 362 -84.11 -80.60 18.31
CA SER A 362 -84.55 -79.55 17.37
C SER A 362 -85.09 -80.11 16.04
N ASN A 363 -86.42 -80.13 15.89
CA ASN A 363 -87.13 -80.39 14.63
C ASN A 363 -87.21 -79.11 13.77
N LEU A 364 -86.12 -78.70 13.10
CA LEU A 364 -86.11 -77.56 12.16
C LEU A 364 -85.89 -78.03 10.71
N THR A 365 -86.57 -77.38 9.77
CA THR A 365 -86.60 -77.71 8.33
C THR A 365 -85.28 -77.40 7.61
N PRO A 366 -84.96 -78.09 6.48
CA PRO A 366 -83.66 -77.98 5.79
C PRO A 366 -83.29 -76.56 5.32
N LEU A 367 -84.28 -75.74 4.99
CA LEU A 367 -84.07 -74.35 4.56
C LEU A 367 -83.56 -73.44 5.70
N ILE A 368 -83.92 -73.73 6.95
CA ILE A 368 -83.42 -73.01 8.13
C ILE A 368 -82.11 -73.64 8.61
N ALA A 369 -81.94 -74.96 8.44
CA ALA A 369 -80.71 -75.67 8.80
C ALA A 369 -79.45 -75.14 8.10
N SER A 370 -79.56 -74.70 6.83
CA SER A 370 -78.44 -74.06 6.10
C SER A 370 -78.03 -72.70 6.68
N ARG A 371 -78.99 -71.96 7.27
CA ARG A 371 -78.77 -70.63 7.87
C ARG A 371 -78.25 -70.68 9.31
N ILE A 372 -78.30 -71.83 9.99
CA ILE A 372 -77.92 -71.94 11.41
C ILE A 372 -76.43 -72.34 11.58
N VAL A 373 -75.63 -72.58 10.53
CA VAL A 373 -74.21 -73.02 10.62
C VAL A 373 -73.27 -71.97 11.25
N ALA A 374 -73.71 -70.73 11.41
CA ALA A 374 -72.99 -69.66 12.11
C ALA A 374 -72.83 -69.93 13.62
N GLY A 375 -71.66 -69.57 14.20
CA GLY A 375 -71.48 -69.48 15.66
C GLY A 375 -70.60 -70.54 16.36
N SER A 376 -69.94 -71.45 15.64
CA SER A 376 -69.03 -72.45 16.26
C SER A 376 -67.64 -71.91 16.65
N GLY A 377 -67.42 -70.60 16.59
CA GLY A 377 -66.15 -69.96 16.95
C GLY A 377 -64.98 -70.11 15.96
N LYS A 378 -65.19 -70.61 14.73
CA LYS A 378 -64.11 -70.78 13.72
C LYS A 378 -63.42 -69.46 13.38
N SER A 379 -64.19 -68.43 13.02
CA SER A 379 -63.64 -67.11 12.71
C SER A 379 -62.92 -66.48 13.90
N VAL A 380 -63.37 -66.78 15.13
CA VAL A 380 -62.70 -66.36 16.39
C VAL A 380 -61.36 -67.09 16.59
N ILE A 381 -61.28 -68.37 16.22
CA ILE A 381 -60.02 -69.12 16.19
C ILE A 381 -59.09 -68.49 15.13
N CYS A 382 -59.58 -68.27 13.90
CA CYS A 382 -58.81 -67.65 12.81
C CYS A 382 -58.24 -66.29 13.20
N SER A 383 -59.06 -65.43 13.82
CA SER A 383 -58.61 -64.10 14.25
C SER A 383 -57.54 -64.20 15.33
N THR A 384 -57.66 -65.15 16.26
CA THR A 384 -56.63 -65.39 17.27
C THR A 384 -55.34 -65.93 16.65
N VAL A 385 -55.43 -66.77 15.61
CA VAL A 385 -54.26 -67.27 14.86
C VAL A 385 -53.56 -66.12 14.15
N ILE A 386 -54.33 -65.27 13.47
CA ILE A 386 -53.81 -64.06 12.81
C ILE A 386 -53.07 -63.18 13.83
N GLN A 387 -53.63 -62.95 15.02
CA GLN A 387 -52.97 -62.16 16.08
C GLN A 387 -51.65 -62.77 16.57
N ASP A 388 -51.62 -64.10 16.75
CA ASP A 388 -50.41 -64.83 17.18
C ASP A 388 -49.30 -64.78 16.11
N ILE A 389 -49.66 -64.94 14.84
CA ILE A 389 -48.71 -64.82 13.72
C ILE A 389 -48.31 -63.35 13.48
N GLU A 390 -49.20 -62.38 13.68
CA GLU A 390 -48.90 -60.95 13.56
C GLU A 390 -47.77 -60.53 14.51
N ALA A 391 -47.73 -61.11 15.73
CA ALA A 391 -46.64 -60.89 16.67
C ALA A 391 -45.29 -61.37 16.11
N MET A 392 -45.27 -62.48 15.38
CA MET A 392 -44.07 -62.98 14.70
C MET A 392 -43.68 -62.12 13.49
N CYS A 393 -44.66 -61.56 12.78
CA CYS A 393 -44.42 -60.62 11.67
C CYS A 393 -43.75 -59.34 12.17
N LYS A 394 -44.23 -58.78 13.30
CA LYS A 394 -43.62 -57.60 13.95
C LYS A 394 -42.19 -57.85 14.42
N ALA A 395 -41.85 -59.11 14.75
CA ALA A 395 -40.49 -59.52 15.09
C ALA A 395 -39.59 -59.73 13.86
N GLY A 396 -40.13 -59.66 12.64
CA GLY A 396 -39.38 -59.85 11.40
C GLY A 396 -39.09 -61.32 11.04
N ASN A 397 -39.73 -62.27 11.73
CA ASN A 397 -39.42 -63.71 11.59
C ASN A 397 -40.23 -64.40 10.48
N THR A 398 -41.33 -63.77 10.03
CA THR A 398 -42.28 -64.38 9.09
C THR A 398 -43.08 -63.31 8.35
N SER A 399 -43.68 -63.69 7.23
CA SER A 399 -44.71 -62.90 6.54
C SER A 399 -46.09 -63.53 6.74
N MET A 400 -47.15 -62.73 6.58
CA MET A 400 -48.53 -63.21 6.68
C MET A 400 -49.43 -62.45 5.70
N ALA A 401 -50.38 -63.16 5.12
CA ALA A 401 -51.55 -62.56 4.47
C ALA A 401 -52.80 -63.36 4.85
N TYR A 402 -53.93 -62.68 4.97
CA TYR A 402 -55.17 -63.33 5.37
C TYR A 402 -56.37 -62.81 4.59
N PHE A 403 -57.41 -63.64 4.52
CA PHE A 403 -58.63 -63.30 3.83
C PHE A 403 -59.84 -63.90 4.53
N TYR A 404 -60.94 -63.15 4.55
CA TYR A 404 -62.22 -63.61 5.05
C TYR A 404 -63.21 -63.59 3.90
N PHE A 405 -63.73 -64.76 3.54
CA PHE A 405 -64.91 -64.80 2.69
C PHE A 405 -66.12 -64.26 3.46
N ASP A 406 -66.98 -63.49 2.79
CA ASP A 406 -68.18 -62.91 3.40
C ASP A 406 -69.35 -62.96 2.43
N PHE A 407 -70.39 -63.74 2.75
CA PHE A 407 -71.56 -63.88 1.87
C PHE A 407 -72.34 -62.56 1.70
N ARG A 408 -72.11 -61.57 2.57
CA ARG A 408 -72.76 -60.25 2.56
C ARG A 408 -72.01 -59.25 1.70
N ASP A 409 -70.73 -59.50 1.39
CA ASP A 409 -69.88 -58.60 0.63
C ASP A 409 -69.53 -59.25 -0.73
N ALA A 410 -70.06 -58.69 -1.82
CA ALA A 410 -69.87 -59.24 -3.16
C ALA A 410 -68.40 -59.25 -3.60
N ASN A 411 -67.56 -58.39 -3.02
CA ASN A 411 -66.13 -58.30 -3.30
C ASN A 411 -65.30 -59.23 -2.38
N LYS A 412 -65.95 -60.17 -1.67
CA LYS A 412 -65.28 -61.16 -0.81
C LYS A 412 -65.80 -62.57 -1.03
N GLN A 413 -66.18 -62.90 -2.26
CA GLN A 413 -66.84 -64.18 -2.58
C GLN A 413 -66.11 -64.98 -3.65
N GLY A 414 -65.25 -64.36 -4.45
CA GLY A 414 -64.59 -64.98 -5.59
C GLY A 414 -63.09 -65.21 -5.44
N LEU A 415 -62.53 -65.94 -6.41
CA LEU A 415 -61.09 -66.15 -6.58
C LEU A 415 -60.34 -64.83 -6.73
N ARG A 416 -60.84 -63.94 -7.60
CA ARG A 416 -60.22 -62.64 -7.86
C ARG A 416 -60.06 -61.83 -6.58
N ASP A 417 -61.11 -61.76 -5.78
CA ASP A 417 -61.14 -61.04 -4.50
C ASP A 417 -60.04 -61.53 -3.54
N LEU A 418 -59.95 -62.85 -3.37
CA LEU A 418 -58.93 -63.50 -2.57
C LEU A 418 -57.53 -63.12 -3.07
N VAL A 419 -57.25 -63.34 -4.35
CA VAL A 419 -55.91 -63.15 -4.91
C VAL A 419 -55.48 -61.69 -4.84
N LEU A 420 -56.35 -60.74 -5.21
CA LEU A 420 -56.07 -59.31 -5.12
C LEU A 420 -55.73 -58.89 -3.68
N SER A 421 -56.48 -59.40 -2.70
CA SER A 421 -56.22 -59.12 -1.28
C SER A 421 -54.86 -59.66 -0.82
N LEU A 422 -54.52 -60.89 -1.21
CA LEU A 422 -53.24 -61.51 -0.84
C LEU A 422 -52.05 -60.82 -1.52
N LEU A 423 -52.13 -60.52 -2.82
CA LEU A 423 -51.09 -59.79 -3.55
C LEU A 423 -50.81 -58.42 -2.91
N ASN A 424 -51.87 -57.69 -2.54
CA ASN A 424 -51.73 -56.39 -1.88
C ASN A 424 -51.05 -56.50 -0.51
N GLN A 425 -51.37 -57.51 0.29
CA GLN A 425 -50.73 -57.73 1.60
C GLN A 425 -49.27 -58.17 1.45
N LEU A 426 -48.99 -59.16 0.60
CA LEU A 426 -47.65 -59.74 0.45
C LEU A 426 -46.65 -58.77 -0.18
N SER A 427 -47.08 -57.93 -1.13
CA SER A 427 -46.24 -56.88 -1.71
C SER A 427 -45.87 -55.79 -0.70
N ALA A 428 -46.68 -55.56 0.33
CA ALA A 428 -46.35 -54.63 1.41
C ALA A 428 -45.28 -55.20 2.36
N CYS A 429 -45.09 -56.52 2.42
CA CYS A 429 -44.19 -57.17 3.36
C CYS A 429 -42.70 -57.13 2.95
N SER A 430 -42.38 -57.01 1.66
CA SER A 430 -40.98 -57.09 1.20
C SER A 430 -40.75 -56.46 -0.18
N VAL A 431 -39.56 -55.91 -0.41
CA VAL A 431 -39.18 -55.28 -1.69
C VAL A 431 -39.26 -56.25 -2.88
N PRO A 432 -38.76 -57.50 -2.83
CA PRO A 432 -38.85 -58.41 -3.97
C PRO A 432 -40.29 -58.73 -4.40
N ARG A 433 -41.21 -58.88 -3.44
CA ARG A 433 -42.64 -59.08 -3.73
C ARG A 433 -43.30 -57.83 -4.29
N TRP A 434 -42.87 -56.65 -3.83
CA TRP A 434 -43.29 -55.38 -4.43
C TRP A 434 -42.83 -55.28 -5.89
N ASP A 435 -41.60 -55.68 -6.19
CA ASP A 435 -41.04 -55.60 -7.54
C ASP A 435 -41.84 -56.47 -8.52
N ILE A 436 -42.15 -57.73 -8.16
CA ILE A 436 -43.05 -58.61 -8.94
C ILE A 436 -44.39 -57.94 -9.24
N LEU A 437 -45.05 -57.37 -8.22
CA LEU A 437 -46.33 -56.71 -8.39
C LEU A 437 -46.23 -55.47 -9.30
N SER A 438 -45.15 -54.72 -9.15
CA SER A 438 -44.91 -53.52 -9.92
C SER A 438 -44.61 -53.83 -11.38
N GLU A 439 -43.88 -54.91 -11.66
CA GLU A 439 -43.65 -55.40 -13.02
C GLU A 439 -44.96 -55.88 -13.65
N LEU A 440 -45.81 -56.58 -12.89
CA LEU A 440 -47.15 -56.94 -13.37
C LEU A 440 -47.96 -55.70 -13.75
N TYR A 441 -47.95 -54.66 -12.92
CA TYR A 441 -48.62 -53.38 -13.22
C TYR A 441 -48.08 -52.72 -14.49
N LEU A 442 -46.76 -52.71 -14.68
CA LEU A 442 -46.13 -52.16 -15.87
C LEU A 442 -46.48 -52.97 -17.13
N ALA A 443 -46.53 -54.30 -17.02
CA ALA A 443 -46.88 -55.21 -18.11
C ALA A 443 -48.35 -55.08 -18.55
N HIS A 444 -49.22 -54.54 -17.69
CA HIS A 444 -50.64 -54.28 -17.96
C HIS A 444 -50.91 -52.79 -18.21
N ASP A 445 -50.04 -52.18 -19.02
CA ASP A 445 -50.16 -50.79 -19.50
C ASP A 445 -50.32 -49.76 -18.36
N LYS A 446 -49.58 -49.96 -17.26
CA LYS A 446 -49.64 -49.09 -16.07
C LYS A 446 -51.07 -48.94 -15.53
N GLY A 447 -51.81 -50.04 -15.58
CA GLY A 447 -53.13 -50.17 -14.98
C GLY A 447 -54.31 -49.77 -15.85
N GLU A 448 -54.09 -49.49 -17.14
CA GLU A 448 -55.18 -49.32 -18.12
C GLU A 448 -55.93 -50.64 -18.35
N ASN A 449 -55.24 -51.78 -18.22
CA ASN A 449 -55.80 -53.10 -18.41
C ASN A 449 -55.82 -53.90 -17.10
N GLN A 450 -56.88 -54.67 -16.89
CA GLN A 450 -56.98 -55.59 -15.74
C GLN A 450 -56.39 -56.97 -16.12
N PRO A 451 -55.55 -57.57 -15.27
CA PRO A 451 -55.04 -58.91 -15.50
C PRO A 451 -56.16 -59.94 -15.33
N SER A 452 -56.07 -61.04 -16.09
CA SER A 452 -56.97 -62.18 -15.91
C SER A 452 -56.69 -62.89 -14.58
N ASP A 453 -57.67 -63.67 -14.10
CA ASP A 453 -57.53 -64.41 -12.84
C ASP A 453 -56.37 -65.42 -12.87
N SER A 454 -56.04 -65.99 -14.04
CA SER A 454 -54.89 -66.87 -14.20
C SER A 454 -53.56 -66.13 -13.98
N ILE A 455 -53.42 -64.94 -14.58
CA ILE A 455 -52.22 -64.10 -14.42
C ILE A 455 -52.06 -63.64 -12.98
N LEU A 456 -53.17 -63.28 -12.32
CA LEU A 456 -53.16 -62.93 -10.89
C LEU A 456 -52.73 -64.12 -10.02
N ALA A 457 -53.26 -65.31 -10.30
CA ALA A 457 -52.89 -66.53 -9.58
C ALA A 457 -51.40 -66.88 -9.78
N ASP A 458 -50.88 -66.75 -11.01
CA ASP A 458 -49.47 -67.01 -11.31
C ASP A 458 -48.54 -66.00 -10.63
N CYS A 459 -48.92 -64.71 -10.63
CA CYS A 459 -48.21 -63.68 -9.86
C CYS A 459 -48.18 -64.00 -8.35
N LEU A 460 -49.29 -64.49 -7.79
CA LEU A 460 -49.33 -64.90 -6.39
C LEU A 460 -48.38 -66.08 -6.13
N LYS A 461 -48.36 -67.09 -7.00
CA LYS A 461 -47.43 -68.23 -6.89
C LYS A 461 -45.99 -67.78 -6.99
N GLU A 462 -45.67 -66.84 -7.88
CA GLU A 462 -44.33 -66.26 -8.00
C GLU A 462 -43.90 -65.58 -6.70
N MET A 463 -44.75 -64.73 -6.10
CA MET A 463 -44.47 -64.09 -4.81
C MET A 463 -44.24 -65.09 -3.65
N LEU A 464 -44.91 -66.24 -3.71
CA LEU A 464 -44.83 -67.27 -2.68
C LEU A 464 -43.65 -68.21 -2.86
N THR A 465 -43.12 -68.35 -4.08
CA THR A 465 -42.01 -69.27 -4.44
C THR A 465 -40.65 -68.58 -4.51
N LEU A 466 -40.58 -67.28 -4.21
CA LEU A 466 -39.32 -66.55 -4.10
C LEU A 466 -38.32 -67.24 -3.16
N PRO A 467 -37.04 -67.40 -3.56
CA PRO A 467 -36.02 -68.01 -2.72
C PRO A 467 -35.67 -67.13 -1.51
N ASP A 468 -35.11 -67.77 -0.49
CA ASP A 468 -34.57 -67.13 0.73
C ASP A 468 -35.57 -66.25 1.51
N GLN A 469 -36.87 -66.51 1.33
CA GLN A 469 -37.92 -65.83 2.08
C GLN A 469 -38.16 -66.47 3.44
N SER A 470 -38.51 -65.64 4.42
CA SER A 470 -39.11 -66.12 5.66
C SER A 470 -40.39 -66.91 5.36
N PRO A 471 -40.80 -67.85 6.23
CA PRO A 471 -42.08 -68.54 6.08
C PRO A 471 -43.23 -67.55 5.84
N THR A 472 -44.22 -67.96 5.05
CA THR A 472 -45.37 -67.11 4.70
C THR A 472 -46.65 -67.80 5.12
N TYR A 473 -47.31 -67.25 6.12
CA TYR A 473 -48.58 -67.76 6.60
C TYR A 473 -49.73 -67.17 5.79
N LEU A 474 -50.45 -68.02 5.07
CA LEU A 474 -51.71 -67.64 4.44
C LEU A 474 -52.86 -68.17 5.29
N ILE A 475 -53.78 -67.30 5.69
CA ILE A 475 -54.91 -67.66 6.55
C ILE A 475 -56.22 -67.27 5.86
N ILE A 476 -56.99 -68.26 5.40
CA ILE A 476 -58.30 -68.01 4.76
C ILE A 476 -59.40 -68.50 5.67
N ASP A 477 -60.37 -67.64 6.02
CA ASP A 477 -61.54 -67.99 6.81
C ASP A 477 -62.82 -68.03 5.96
N ALA A 478 -63.81 -68.78 6.45
CA ALA A 478 -65.18 -68.80 5.96
C ALA A 478 -65.34 -69.14 4.47
N LEU A 479 -64.47 -69.99 3.89
CA LEU A 479 -64.53 -70.38 2.47
C LEU A 479 -65.91 -70.89 2.00
N ASP A 480 -66.73 -71.41 2.91
CA ASP A 480 -68.12 -71.79 2.63
C ASP A 480 -69.07 -70.62 2.38
N GLU A 481 -68.62 -69.39 2.57
CA GLU A 481 -69.34 -68.17 2.20
C GLU A 481 -69.03 -67.72 0.76
N SER A 482 -68.05 -68.35 0.09
CA SER A 482 -67.85 -68.20 -1.36
C SER A 482 -69.03 -68.79 -2.13
N SER A 483 -69.57 -68.07 -3.12
CA SER A 483 -70.74 -68.51 -3.88
C SER A 483 -70.51 -69.87 -4.58
N ASN A 484 -71.51 -70.76 -4.47
CA ASN A 484 -71.51 -72.08 -5.10
C ASN A 484 -72.75 -72.31 -5.98
N THR A 485 -73.46 -71.23 -6.35
CA THR A 485 -74.79 -71.30 -6.96
C THR A 485 -74.87 -70.72 -8.37
N SER A 486 -73.81 -70.08 -8.87
CA SER A 486 -73.74 -69.49 -10.21
C SER A 486 -72.35 -69.66 -10.83
N GLY A 487 -72.28 -69.90 -12.15
CA GLY A 487 -71.03 -70.13 -12.90
C GLY A 487 -70.61 -71.61 -13.00
N ILE A 488 -69.92 -71.98 -14.08
CA ILE A 488 -69.28 -73.30 -14.26
C ILE A 488 -67.85 -73.06 -14.78
N PRO A 489 -66.80 -73.33 -13.98
CA PRO A 489 -66.84 -73.69 -12.55
C PRO A 489 -67.42 -72.56 -11.67
N SER A 490 -67.96 -72.92 -10.51
CA SER A 490 -68.46 -71.94 -9.53
C SER A 490 -67.31 -71.15 -8.89
N PRO A 491 -67.54 -69.93 -8.33
CA PRO A 491 -66.52 -69.17 -7.62
C PRO A 491 -65.80 -70.00 -6.56
N ARG A 492 -66.54 -70.80 -5.78
CA ARG A 492 -65.95 -71.71 -4.80
C ARG A 492 -65.05 -72.77 -5.43
N GLU A 493 -65.46 -73.37 -6.55
CA GLU A 493 -64.65 -74.36 -7.26
C GLU A 493 -63.33 -73.76 -7.79
N THR A 494 -63.37 -72.53 -8.31
CA THR A 494 -62.16 -71.82 -8.76
C THR A 494 -61.20 -71.49 -7.62
N VAL A 495 -61.72 -71.08 -6.45
CA VAL A 495 -60.90 -70.87 -5.25
C VAL A 495 -60.26 -72.19 -4.84
N LEU A 496 -61.03 -73.27 -4.71
CA LEU A 496 -60.53 -74.58 -4.30
C LEU A 496 -59.45 -75.11 -5.24
N GLN A 497 -59.57 -74.87 -6.55
CA GLN A 497 -58.55 -75.22 -7.53
C GLN A 497 -57.24 -74.47 -7.27
N LEU A 498 -57.28 -73.16 -7.01
CA LEU A 498 -56.09 -72.41 -6.61
C LEU A 498 -55.51 -72.93 -5.30
N LEU A 499 -56.34 -73.18 -4.27
CA LEU A 499 -55.84 -73.68 -2.98
C LEU A 499 -55.13 -75.03 -3.15
N LYS A 500 -55.62 -75.90 -4.04
CA LYS A 500 -54.98 -77.16 -4.38
C LYS A 500 -53.61 -76.93 -5.01
N GLU A 501 -53.52 -76.03 -6.00
CA GLU A 501 -52.25 -75.67 -6.63
C GLU A 501 -51.25 -75.09 -5.62
N LEU A 502 -51.71 -74.27 -4.68
CA LEU A 502 -50.85 -73.71 -3.62
C LEU A 502 -50.35 -74.76 -2.63
N VAL A 503 -51.15 -75.79 -2.33
CA VAL A 503 -50.73 -76.94 -1.52
C VAL A 503 -49.69 -77.78 -2.27
N ASP A 504 -49.90 -78.00 -3.57
CA ASP A 504 -48.98 -78.78 -4.42
C ASP A 504 -47.61 -78.10 -4.56
N LEU A 505 -47.54 -76.77 -4.42
CA LEU A 505 -46.28 -76.01 -4.35
C LEU A 505 -45.45 -76.29 -3.09
N SER A 506 -45.96 -77.07 -2.13
CA SER A 506 -45.26 -77.46 -0.89
C SER A 506 -44.76 -76.25 -0.09
N LEU A 507 -45.52 -75.15 -0.11
CA LEU A 507 -45.18 -73.93 0.63
C LEU A 507 -45.21 -74.22 2.14
N PRO A 508 -44.21 -73.77 2.92
CA PRO A 508 -44.26 -73.91 4.37
C PRO A 508 -45.35 -73.00 4.96
N ASN A 509 -46.23 -73.60 5.77
CA ASN A 509 -47.18 -72.97 6.69
C ASN A 509 -48.45 -72.32 6.10
N LEU A 510 -49.22 -73.05 5.29
CA LEU A 510 -50.55 -72.66 4.79
C LEU A 510 -51.66 -73.01 5.82
N ILE A 511 -52.58 -72.09 6.16
CA ILE A 511 -53.84 -72.38 6.87
C ILE A 511 -55.03 -72.02 6.00
N TYR A 512 -55.94 -72.97 5.83
CA TYR A 512 -57.27 -72.66 5.35
C TYR A 512 -58.32 -73.18 6.33
N VAL A 513 -59.28 -72.32 6.66
CA VAL A 513 -60.39 -72.59 7.57
C VAL A 513 -61.69 -72.57 6.78
N SER A 514 -62.33 -73.74 6.76
CA SER A 514 -63.60 -73.97 6.08
C SER A 514 -64.42 -75.00 6.87
N PRO A 515 -65.74 -74.81 7.03
CA PRO A 515 -66.61 -75.76 7.72
C PRO A 515 -66.83 -77.08 6.96
N ALA A 516 -66.49 -77.16 5.67
CA ALA A 516 -66.62 -78.40 4.90
C ALA A 516 -65.45 -78.59 3.94
N ALA A 517 -64.81 -79.74 4.03
CA ALA A 517 -63.72 -80.11 3.15
C ALA A 517 -64.20 -80.83 1.90
N PRO A 518 -63.88 -80.33 0.69
CA PRO A 518 -64.10 -81.11 -0.51
C PRO A 518 -63.12 -82.29 -0.50
N LYS A 519 -63.66 -83.49 -0.70
CA LYS A 519 -62.89 -84.75 -0.75
C LYS A 519 -61.67 -84.66 -1.69
N SER A 520 -61.73 -83.84 -2.72
CA SER A 520 -60.69 -83.64 -3.73
C SER A 520 -59.38 -82.98 -3.24
N ILE A 521 -59.37 -82.34 -2.06
CA ILE A 521 -58.15 -81.73 -1.48
C ILE A 521 -57.36 -82.75 -0.64
N TYR A 522 -58.05 -83.71 -0.01
CA TYR A 522 -57.41 -84.74 0.83
C TYR A 522 -56.67 -85.81 0.02
N GLU A 523 -57.13 -86.10 -1.19
CA GLU A 523 -56.52 -87.13 -2.05
C GLU A 523 -55.17 -86.69 -2.65
N SER A 524 -54.88 -85.38 -2.68
CA SER A 524 -53.60 -84.82 -3.13
C SER A 524 -52.57 -84.64 -2.02
N SER A 525 -53.00 -84.48 -0.76
CA SER A 525 -52.12 -84.27 0.39
C SER A 525 -51.84 -85.53 1.23
N SER A 526 -52.37 -86.69 0.82
CA SER A 526 -52.05 -87.99 1.43
C SER A 526 -50.77 -88.58 0.83
N ASN A 527 -49.65 -87.93 1.15
CA ASN A 527 -48.33 -88.56 1.32
C ASN A 527 -47.53 -87.70 2.29
N LEU A 528 -47.93 -87.74 3.57
CA LEU A 528 -47.07 -87.69 4.76
C LEU A 528 -47.91 -87.93 6.02
#